data_AF-A0A9X3S7D1-F1
#
_entry.id   AF-A0A9X3S7D1-F1
#
_cell.length_a   1.000
_cell.length_b   1.000
_cell.length_c   1.000
_cell.angle_alpha   90.00
_cell.angle_beta   90.00
_cell.angle_gamma   90.00
#
_symmetry.space_group_name_H-M   'P 1'
#
loop_
_entity.id
_entity.type
_entity.pdbx_description
1 polymer ?
#
loop_
_entity_poly.entity_id
_entity_poly.type
_entity_poly.pdbx_seq_one_letter_code
_entity_poly.pdbx_strand_id
1 'polypeptide(L)'
;MTRIVGTLSRRARMWTALVIVLLIGVVAVPPAPAQDRDCGHFATQAAAQAYFVALGGPTDDPDRLDADSDGIACEALPCPCSANPGSAPAPTPTSTPTATPTPTPTPQAPAAKRSARIVRVIDGDTLRVRLSSGRQITVRLIGIDTPETKRPGVAVECGGTAASAYMHRIAFRRGRGRQVTLVNDPSQDATDRYGRTLAYVDASEKGDLSRLMLRAGWASVYVYANPFGRLARYESAAGQAAARRAGAWDRCDGDFHRPA
;
A
#
# COMPACT_ATOMS: atom_id res chain seq x y z
N MET A 1 -18.43 -69.22 -58.44
CA MET A 1 -18.05 -67.85 -58.84
C MET A 1 -19.30 -67.00 -59.01
N THR A 2 -19.74 -66.22 -58.02
CA THR A 2 -20.54 -65.00 -58.25
C THR A 2 -20.49 -64.10 -57.02
N ARG A 3 -20.10 -62.83 -57.21
CA ARG A 3 -20.07 -61.77 -56.20
C ARG A 3 -21.46 -61.13 -56.08
N ILE A 4 -21.87 -60.73 -54.87
CA ILE A 4 -22.82 -59.62 -54.66
C ILE A 4 -22.33 -58.75 -53.50
N VAL A 5 -22.35 -57.43 -53.75
CA VAL A 5 -21.88 -56.31 -52.93
C VAL A 5 -23.05 -55.77 -52.10
N GLY A 6 -22.80 -55.25 -50.88
CA GLY A 6 -23.86 -54.66 -50.05
C GLY A 6 -23.38 -53.74 -48.91
N THR A 7 -23.09 -52.49 -49.27
CA THR A 7 -23.34 -51.21 -48.55
C THR A 7 -22.98 -51.02 -47.07
N LEU A 8 -22.04 -50.07 -46.84
CA LEU A 8 -21.77 -49.37 -45.57
C LEU A 8 -22.91 -48.38 -45.22
N SER A 9 -23.38 -48.43 -43.96
CA SER A 9 -24.25 -47.42 -43.36
C SER A 9 -23.47 -46.57 -42.33
N ARG A 10 -23.30 -45.27 -42.60
CA ARG A 10 -22.70 -44.29 -41.67
C ARG A 10 -23.74 -43.81 -40.67
N ARG A 11 -23.45 -43.90 -39.37
CA ARG A 11 -24.29 -43.38 -38.28
C ARG A 11 -23.97 -41.91 -38.02
N ALA A 12 -24.95 -41.02 -38.16
CA ALA A 12 -24.89 -39.63 -37.71
C ALA A 12 -25.27 -39.54 -36.21
N ARG A 13 -24.54 -38.74 -35.43
CA ARG A 13 -24.87 -38.43 -34.02
C ARG A 13 -25.21 -36.94 -33.93
N MET A 14 -26.47 -36.61 -33.65
CA MET A 14 -26.93 -35.26 -33.27
C MET A 14 -26.61 -35.00 -31.80
N TRP A 15 -26.13 -33.80 -31.49
CA TRP A 15 -25.99 -33.27 -30.12
C TRP A 15 -26.82 -31.99 -30.02
N THR A 16 -27.83 -31.98 -29.16
CA THR A 16 -28.65 -30.81 -28.79
C THR A 16 -28.01 -30.08 -27.60
N ALA A 17 -27.81 -28.77 -27.72
CA ALA A 17 -27.35 -27.90 -26.64
C ALA A 17 -28.53 -27.11 -26.03
N LEU A 18 -28.63 -27.07 -24.70
CA LEU A 18 -29.62 -26.32 -23.93
C LEU A 18 -28.95 -25.03 -23.40
N VAL A 19 -29.55 -23.87 -23.66
CA VAL A 19 -29.08 -22.55 -23.18
C VAL A 19 -29.99 -22.07 -22.06
N ILE A 20 -29.44 -21.80 -20.88
CA ILE A 20 -30.13 -21.21 -19.73
C ILE A 20 -29.65 -19.76 -19.57
N VAL A 21 -30.58 -18.80 -19.65
CA VAL A 21 -30.33 -17.37 -19.44
C VAL A 21 -30.70 -17.02 -17.99
N LEU A 22 -29.73 -16.50 -17.22
CA LEU A 22 -29.93 -16.03 -15.85
C LEU A 22 -29.81 -14.50 -15.80
N LEU A 23 -30.91 -13.82 -15.50
CA LEU A 23 -30.98 -12.38 -15.26
C LEU A 23 -30.44 -12.08 -13.85
N ILE A 24 -29.35 -11.31 -13.76
CA ILE A 24 -28.81 -10.79 -12.49
C ILE A 24 -29.06 -9.28 -12.46
N GLY A 25 -29.93 -8.85 -11.53
CA GLY A 25 -30.19 -7.44 -11.26
C GLY A 25 -29.02 -6.77 -10.54
N VAL A 26 -28.64 -5.58 -10.98
CA VAL A 26 -27.58 -4.76 -10.38
C VAL A 26 -28.16 -3.97 -9.22
N VAL A 27 -27.66 -4.21 -8.00
CA VAL A 27 -27.94 -3.37 -6.83
C VAL A 27 -26.83 -2.33 -6.74
N ALA A 28 -27.17 -1.06 -6.94
CA ALA A 28 -26.23 0.05 -6.79
C ALA A 28 -25.87 0.23 -5.30
N VAL A 29 -24.59 0.10 -4.96
CA VAL A 29 -24.06 0.44 -3.63
C VAL A 29 -23.77 1.95 -3.64
N PRO A 30 -24.32 2.75 -2.70
CA PRO A 30 -24.02 4.17 -2.63
C PRO A 30 -22.54 4.40 -2.26
N PRO A 31 -21.90 5.49 -2.76
CA PRO A 31 -20.54 5.83 -2.39
C PRO A 31 -20.43 6.12 -0.89
N ALA A 32 -19.32 5.72 -0.27
CA ALA A 32 -19.01 6.08 1.10
C ALA A 32 -18.90 7.62 1.22
N PRO A 33 -19.38 8.23 2.33
CA PRO A 33 -19.24 9.67 2.52
C PRO A 33 -17.75 10.03 2.56
N ALA A 34 -17.35 10.98 1.71
CA ALA A 34 -16.08 11.68 1.82
C ALA A 34 -16.01 12.24 3.26
N GLN A 35 -14.92 11.92 3.97
CA GLN A 35 -14.71 12.53 5.28
C GLN A 35 -14.22 13.95 5.02
N ASP A 36 -15.13 14.92 5.15
CA ASP A 36 -14.84 16.36 5.16
C ASP A 36 -13.83 16.65 6.28
N ARG A 37 -12.55 16.69 5.93
CA ARG A 37 -11.45 17.00 6.85
C ARG A 37 -11.00 18.42 6.60
N ASP A 38 -11.22 19.29 7.58
CA ASP A 38 -10.74 20.66 7.55
C ASP A 38 -9.32 20.81 8.18
N CYS A 39 -8.76 22.03 8.10
CA CYS A 39 -7.46 22.35 8.68
C CYS A 39 -7.35 22.09 10.19
N GLY A 40 -8.46 22.12 10.95
CA GLY A 40 -8.47 21.88 12.39
C GLY A 40 -8.09 20.45 12.77
N HIS A 41 -8.11 19.53 11.80
CA HIS A 41 -7.74 18.13 12.00
C HIS A 41 -6.22 17.89 11.95
N PHE A 42 -5.42 18.89 11.59
CA PHE A 42 -3.97 18.77 11.45
C PHE A 42 -3.26 19.60 12.52
N ALA A 43 -2.29 18.99 13.19
CA ALA A 43 -1.50 19.67 14.22
C ALA A 43 -0.48 20.66 13.64
N THR A 44 -0.08 20.51 12.37
CA THR A 44 0.92 21.34 11.70
C THR A 44 0.59 21.53 10.22
N GLN A 45 1.09 22.62 9.65
CA GLN A 45 0.94 22.93 8.22
C GLN A 45 1.51 21.81 7.34
N ALA A 46 2.68 21.28 7.70
CA ALA A 46 3.33 20.19 6.96
C ALA A 46 2.47 18.91 6.91
N ALA A 47 1.70 18.61 7.96
CA ALA A 47 0.81 17.46 7.97
C ALA A 47 -0.41 17.68 7.06
N ALA A 48 -0.98 18.89 7.07
CA ALA A 48 -2.06 19.28 6.17
C ALA A 48 -1.59 19.27 4.71
N GLN A 49 -0.40 19.80 4.43
CA GLN A 49 0.21 19.79 3.10
C GLN A 49 0.41 18.38 2.55
N ALA A 50 0.92 17.46 3.38
CA ALA A 50 1.14 16.08 2.95
C ALA A 50 -0.18 15.38 2.61
N TYR A 51 -1.23 15.66 3.38
CA TYR A 51 -2.57 15.13 3.12
C TYR A 51 -3.19 15.74 1.85
N PHE A 52 -3.10 17.06 1.68
CA PHE A 52 -3.55 17.78 0.49
C PHE A 52 -2.92 17.23 -0.80
N VAL A 53 -1.59 17.08 -0.83
CA VAL A 53 -0.88 16.51 -1.98
C VAL A 53 -1.28 15.05 -2.24
N ALA A 54 -1.54 14.27 -1.18
CA ALA A 54 -1.98 12.88 -1.31
C ALA A 54 -3.39 12.74 -1.92
N LEU A 55 -4.21 13.78 -1.86
CA LEU A 55 -5.55 13.81 -2.47
C LEU A 55 -5.56 14.35 -3.91
N GLY A 56 -4.40 14.72 -4.46
CA GLY A 56 -4.28 15.29 -5.80
C GLY A 56 -4.04 16.81 -5.81
N GLY A 57 -3.85 17.43 -4.65
CA GLY A 57 -3.41 18.82 -4.55
C GLY A 57 -2.07 19.02 -5.27
N PRO A 58 -1.89 20.11 -6.05
CA PRO A 58 -2.75 21.30 -6.12
C PRO A 58 -3.86 21.25 -7.19
N THR A 59 -4.03 20.14 -7.89
CA THR A 59 -5.02 20.03 -8.99
C THR A 59 -6.42 19.71 -8.46
N ASP A 60 -6.49 18.86 -7.43
CA ASP A 60 -7.71 18.45 -6.78
C ASP A 60 -7.67 18.82 -5.28
N ASP A 61 -8.59 19.66 -4.84
CA ASP A 61 -8.76 20.05 -3.43
C ASP A 61 -10.17 19.64 -2.91
N PRO A 62 -10.45 18.32 -2.82
CA PRO A 62 -11.78 17.84 -2.45
C PRO A 62 -12.19 18.22 -1.02
N ASP A 63 -11.21 18.42 -0.14
CA ASP A 63 -11.39 18.75 1.28
C ASP A 63 -11.18 20.25 1.56
N ARG A 64 -11.00 21.07 0.51
CA ARG A 64 -10.87 22.54 0.58
C ARG A 64 -9.79 23.03 1.55
N LEU A 65 -8.65 22.35 1.56
CA LEU A 65 -7.53 22.63 2.44
C LEU A 65 -6.63 23.78 1.94
N ASP A 66 -6.70 24.10 0.65
CA ASP A 66 -5.97 25.17 -0.03
C ASP A 66 -6.99 26.19 -0.58
N ALA A 67 -7.51 27.01 0.33
CA ALA A 67 -8.64 27.89 0.04
C ALA A 67 -8.33 29.01 -0.96
N ASP A 68 -7.06 29.42 -1.07
CA ASP A 68 -6.56 30.45 -1.99
C ASP A 68 -5.86 29.86 -3.23
N SER A 69 -5.74 28.53 -3.31
CA SER A 69 -5.28 27.78 -4.49
C SER A 69 -3.85 28.15 -4.90
N ASP A 70 -3.01 28.43 -3.92
CA ASP A 70 -1.60 28.77 -4.13
C ASP A 70 -0.68 27.52 -4.10
N GLY A 71 -1.27 26.36 -3.81
CA GLY A 71 -0.63 25.06 -3.69
C GLY A 71 -0.18 24.73 -2.27
N ILE A 72 -0.49 25.57 -1.28
CA ILE A 72 -0.09 25.42 0.12
C ILE A 72 -1.34 25.23 1.00
N ALA A 73 -1.56 24.01 1.47
CA ALA A 73 -2.68 23.72 2.36
C ALA A 73 -2.46 24.23 3.79
N CYS A 74 -3.51 24.81 4.35
CA CYS A 74 -3.65 25.17 5.76
C CYS A 74 -2.47 25.98 6.33
N GLU A 75 -2.05 27.04 5.63
CA GLU A 75 -0.93 27.92 6.01
C GLU A 75 -1.01 28.52 7.41
N ALA A 76 -2.22 28.66 7.96
CA ALA A 76 -2.45 29.18 9.31
C ALA A 76 -2.03 28.20 10.43
N LEU A 77 -1.76 26.93 10.10
CA LEU A 77 -1.28 25.96 11.08
C LEU A 77 0.20 26.20 11.40
N PRO A 78 0.67 25.81 12.60
CA PRO A 78 2.08 25.97 12.97
C PRO A 78 3.00 25.31 11.94
N CYS A 79 3.86 26.13 11.32
CA CYS A 79 4.89 25.69 10.38
C CYS A 79 6.28 25.92 10.99
N PRO A 80 7.20 24.94 10.94
CA PRO A 80 8.58 25.16 11.39
C PRO A 80 9.44 25.96 10.38
N CYS A 81 8.87 26.40 9.25
CA CYS A 81 9.59 27.07 8.17
C CYS A 81 9.36 28.60 8.04
N SER A 82 8.43 29.20 8.78
CA SER A 82 8.21 30.67 8.74
C SER A 82 8.75 31.44 9.95
N ALA A 83 9.70 30.88 10.69
CA ALA A 83 10.43 31.63 11.71
C ALA A 83 11.42 32.62 11.06
N ASN A 84 10.97 33.85 10.82
CA ASN A 84 11.86 35.00 10.71
C ASN A 84 12.48 35.27 12.10
N PRO A 85 13.83 35.31 12.27
CA PRO A 85 14.46 35.49 13.57
C PRO A 85 14.44 36.97 13.95
N GLY A 86 13.31 37.48 14.43
CA GLY A 86 13.23 38.88 14.81
C GLY A 86 11.80 39.36 15.00
N SER A 87 11.21 39.01 16.14
CA SER A 87 10.11 39.69 16.84
C SER A 87 9.24 38.64 17.55
N ALA A 88 9.80 38.00 18.58
CA ALA A 88 8.97 37.51 19.67
C ALA A 88 8.62 38.73 20.54
N PRO A 89 7.35 39.10 20.74
CA PRO A 89 7.02 39.91 21.90
C PRO A 89 7.36 39.09 23.15
N ALA A 90 8.17 39.68 24.02
CA ALA A 90 8.63 39.06 25.26
C ALA A 90 7.43 38.50 26.06
N PRO A 91 7.48 37.25 26.56
CA PRO A 91 6.42 36.73 27.41
C PRO A 91 6.40 37.51 28.73
N THR A 92 5.25 38.10 29.04
CA THR A 92 4.93 38.68 30.34
C THR A 92 5.00 37.57 31.41
N PRO A 93 5.57 37.81 32.59
CA PRO A 93 5.72 36.76 33.60
C PRO A 93 4.40 36.60 34.37
N THR A 94 3.52 35.68 34.00
CA THR A 94 2.40 35.29 34.88
C THR A 94 1.95 33.84 34.67
N SER A 95 2.13 33.07 35.75
CA SER A 95 1.55 31.77 36.12
C SER A 95 1.61 30.62 35.11
N THR A 96 2.56 29.72 35.38
CA THR A 96 2.60 28.31 34.98
C THR A 96 1.22 27.64 34.98
N PRO A 97 0.65 27.24 33.82
CA PRO A 97 -0.32 26.16 33.82
C PRO A 97 0.41 24.87 34.22
N THR A 98 -0.08 24.20 35.25
CA THR A 98 0.38 22.86 35.65
C THR A 98 0.41 21.98 34.41
N ALA A 99 1.61 21.56 34.01
CA ALA A 99 1.80 20.66 32.90
C ALA A 99 0.97 19.39 33.15
N THR A 100 -0.02 19.15 32.30
CA THR A 100 -0.51 17.78 32.08
C THR A 100 0.73 16.95 31.78
N PRO A 101 1.05 15.92 32.58
CA PRO A 101 2.24 15.14 32.34
C PRO A 101 2.15 14.58 30.92
N THR A 102 3.12 14.96 30.09
CA THR A 102 3.49 14.22 28.89
C THR A 102 3.41 12.74 29.25
N PRO A 103 2.59 11.91 28.57
CA PRO A 103 2.59 10.49 28.86
C PRO A 103 4.03 10.02 28.69
N THR A 104 4.63 9.59 29.79
CA THR A 104 5.94 8.95 29.81
C THR A 104 5.93 7.92 28.69
N PRO A 105 6.87 7.96 27.72
CA PRO A 105 6.91 6.96 26.66
C PRO A 105 6.96 5.61 27.34
N THR A 106 5.87 4.85 27.22
CA THR A 106 5.81 3.48 27.70
C THR A 106 6.96 2.76 26.99
N PRO A 107 7.83 2.03 27.70
CA PRO A 107 8.92 1.29 27.08
C PRO A 107 8.35 0.44 25.95
N GLN A 108 8.62 0.83 24.70
CA GLN A 108 8.09 0.14 23.54
C GLN A 108 8.66 -1.27 23.57
N ALA A 109 7.79 -2.28 23.67
CA ALA A 109 8.22 -3.66 23.69
C ALA A 109 9.15 -3.92 22.49
N PRO A 110 10.29 -4.62 22.68
CA PRO A 110 11.24 -4.83 21.61
C PRO A 110 10.57 -5.53 20.43
N ALA A 111 10.95 -5.12 19.21
CA ALA A 111 10.41 -5.71 17.98
C ALA A 111 10.65 -7.23 17.96
N ALA A 112 9.55 -7.99 18.07
CA ALA A 112 9.50 -9.43 17.94
C ALA A 112 9.86 -9.87 16.52
N LYS A 113 10.74 -10.88 16.45
CA LYS A 113 11.23 -11.47 15.21
C LYS A 113 10.75 -12.91 15.08
N ARG A 114 10.26 -13.28 13.90
CA ARG A 114 9.79 -14.64 13.60
C ARG A 114 10.38 -15.14 12.29
N SER A 115 11.02 -16.31 12.31
CA SER A 115 11.53 -16.95 11.10
C SER A 115 10.40 -17.59 10.30
N ALA A 116 10.43 -17.40 8.99
CA ALA A 116 9.44 -17.95 8.07
C ALA A 116 10.06 -18.25 6.69
N ARG A 117 9.28 -18.90 5.84
CA ARG A 117 9.58 -19.09 4.42
C ARG A 117 8.43 -18.55 3.59
N ILE A 118 8.74 -17.79 2.54
CA ILE A 118 7.71 -17.35 1.59
C ILE A 118 7.16 -18.57 0.85
N VAL A 119 5.83 -18.68 0.76
CA VAL A 119 5.17 -19.77 0.00
C VAL A 119 4.42 -19.24 -1.21
N ARG A 120 3.95 -17.99 -1.19
CA ARG A 120 3.22 -17.37 -2.30
C ARG A 120 3.31 -15.85 -2.24
N VAL A 121 3.42 -15.22 -3.40
CA VAL A 121 3.11 -13.79 -3.57
C VAL A 121 1.61 -13.68 -3.87
N ILE A 122 0.88 -12.96 -3.03
CA ILE A 122 -0.55 -12.69 -3.27
C ILE A 122 -0.66 -11.41 -4.10
N ASP A 123 0.02 -10.35 -3.67
CA ASP A 123 0.26 -9.12 -4.43
C ASP A 123 1.63 -8.51 -4.09
N GLY A 124 1.96 -7.35 -4.68
CA GLY A 124 3.21 -6.61 -4.50
C GLY A 124 3.54 -6.26 -3.05
N ASP A 125 2.53 -6.15 -2.18
CA ASP A 125 2.67 -5.81 -0.76
C ASP A 125 2.15 -6.90 0.20
N THR A 126 1.68 -8.02 -0.34
CA THR A 126 0.99 -9.06 0.44
C THR A 126 1.57 -10.44 0.12
N LEU A 127 2.10 -11.10 1.14
CA LEU A 127 2.75 -12.41 1.02
C LEU A 127 2.03 -13.46 1.85
N ARG A 128 2.00 -14.70 1.37
CA ARG A 128 1.76 -15.87 2.22
C ARG A 128 3.10 -16.46 2.64
N VAL A 129 3.25 -16.72 3.93
CA VAL A 129 4.48 -17.32 4.49
C VAL A 129 4.14 -18.50 5.39
N ARG A 130 5.08 -19.44 5.50
CA ARG A 130 5.04 -20.55 6.45
C ARG A 130 6.02 -20.29 7.57
N LEU A 131 5.53 -20.19 8.80
CA LEU A 131 6.34 -20.03 10.00
C LEU A 131 7.16 -21.30 10.27
N SER A 132 8.21 -21.20 11.10
CA SER A 132 8.98 -22.35 11.57
C SER A 132 8.11 -23.41 12.26
N SER A 133 7.02 -23.01 12.91
CA SER A 133 6.03 -23.92 13.51
C SER A 133 5.18 -24.70 12.49
N GLY A 134 5.34 -24.45 11.19
CA GLY A 134 4.55 -25.07 10.12
C GLY A 134 3.26 -24.33 9.76
N ARG A 135 2.75 -23.46 10.64
CA ARG A 135 1.56 -22.63 10.37
C ARG A 135 1.81 -21.68 9.21
N GLN A 136 0.84 -21.58 8.29
CA GLN A 136 0.84 -20.55 7.26
C GLN A 136 0.06 -19.32 7.70
N ILE A 137 0.58 -18.13 7.41
CA ILE A 137 -0.08 -16.85 7.67
C ILE A 137 0.01 -15.94 6.45
N THR A 138 -0.89 -14.97 6.37
CA THR A 138 -0.80 -13.85 5.42
C THR A 138 -0.11 -12.67 6.10
N VAL A 139 0.82 -12.05 5.39
CA VAL A 139 1.56 -10.88 5.86
C VAL A 139 1.28 -9.72 4.91
N ARG A 140 0.80 -8.60 5.45
CA ARG A 140 0.76 -7.29 4.78
C ARG A 140 2.04 -6.56 5.15
N LEU A 141 2.80 -6.16 4.15
CA LEU A 141 4.07 -5.45 4.35
C LEU A 141 3.77 -4.06 4.92
N ILE A 142 4.43 -3.73 6.04
CA ILE A 142 4.33 -2.40 6.65
C ILE A 142 5.00 -1.38 5.73
N GLY A 143 4.40 -0.20 5.61
CA GLY A 143 5.05 1.01 5.10
C GLY A 143 5.07 1.17 3.58
N ILE A 144 4.46 0.26 2.83
CA ILE A 144 4.40 0.34 1.37
C ILE A 144 3.00 0.08 0.85
N ASP A 145 2.66 0.68 -0.28
CA ASP A 145 1.49 0.32 -1.08
C ASP A 145 1.91 0.07 -2.52
N THR A 146 1.26 -0.90 -3.18
CA THR A 146 1.60 -1.29 -4.55
C THR A 146 0.38 -1.17 -5.45
N PRO A 147 0.54 -0.85 -6.75
CA PRO A 147 -0.59 -0.76 -7.66
C PRO A 147 -1.39 -2.07 -7.66
N GLU A 148 -2.68 -1.96 -7.39
CA GLU A 148 -3.61 -3.05 -7.10
C GLU A 148 -3.90 -3.91 -8.34
N THR A 149 -3.97 -5.24 -8.15
CA THR A 149 -4.23 -6.19 -9.24
C THR A 149 -5.36 -7.18 -9.00
N LYS A 150 -5.93 -7.22 -7.79
CA LYS A 150 -6.86 -8.26 -7.33
C LYS A 150 -8.14 -7.73 -6.71
N ARG A 151 -8.32 -6.41 -6.57
CA ARG A 151 -9.56 -5.82 -6.06
C ARG A 151 -10.74 -6.13 -6.99
N PRO A 152 -11.78 -6.84 -6.52
CA PRO A 152 -12.94 -7.15 -7.34
C PRO A 152 -13.66 -5.88 -7.81
N GLY A 153 -14.06 -5.85 -9.08
CA GLY A 153 -14.80 -4.73 -9.66
C GLY A 153 -13.98 -3.47 -9.95
N VAL A 154 -12.66 -3.51 -9.77
CA VAL A 154 -11.74 -2.42 -10.09
C VAL A 154 -10.75 -2.87 -11.16
N ALA A 155 -10.42 -1.96 -12.09
CA ALA A 155 -9.41 -2.23 -13.10
C ALA A 155 -8.06 -2.50 -12.45
N VAL A 156 -7.21 -3.27 -13.13
CA VAL A 156 -5.81 -3.41 -12.71
C VAL A 156 -5.17 -2.03 -12.77
N GLU A 157 -4.44 -1.64 -11.73
CA GLU A 157 -3.72 -0.37 -11.71
C GLU A 157 -2.42 -0.47 -12.50
N CYS A 158 -2.02 0.66 -13.09
CA CYS A 158 -0.83 0.79 -13.91
C CYS A 158 0.40 0.32 -13.13
N GLY A 159 1.18 -0.58 -13.74
CA GLY A 159 2.35 -1.15 -13.10
C GLY A 159 2.08 -2.27 -12.09
N GLY A 160 0.82 -2.58 -11.76
CA GLY A 160 0.49 -3.61 -10.75
C GLY A 160 1.04 -4.99 -11.11
N THR A 161 0.85 -5.43 -12.36
CA THR A 161 1.43 -6.71 -12.83
C THR A 161 2.96 -6.72 -12.72
N ALA A 162 3.61 -5.59 -12.99
CA ALA A 162 5.06 -5.46 -12.89
C ALA A 162 5.53 -5.46 -11.43
N ALA A 163 4.76 -4.85 -10.52
CA ALA A 163 5.01 -4.86 -9.09
C ALA A 163 4.90 -6.27 -8.51
N SER A 164 3.82 -7.01 -8.79
CA SER A 164 3.68 -8.40 -8.34
C SER A 164 4.79 -9.30 -8.92
N ALA A 165 5.17 -9.09 -10.18
CA ALA A 165 6.28 -9.82 -10.82
C ALA A 165 7.64 -9.50 -10.18
N TYR A 166 7.91 -8.24 -9.85
CA TYR A 166 9.12 -7.85 -9.15
C TYR A 166 9.18 -8.47 -7.75
N MET A 167 8.06 -8.42 -7.01
CA MET A 167 7.95 -9.08 -5.70
C MET A 167 8.23 -10.58 -5.82
N HIS A 168 7.66 -11.26 -6.81
CA HIS A 168 7.93 -12.67 -7.06
C HIS A 168 9.42 -12.95 -7.31
N ARG A 169 10.08 -12.12 -8.13
CA ARG A 169 11.52 -12.23 -8.43
C ARG A 169 12.40 -12.08 -7.18
N ILE A 170 12.07 -11.16 -6.28
CA ILE A 170 12.88 -10.97 -5.06
C ILE A 170 12.53 -12.00 -3.98
N ALA A 171 11.27 -12.45 -3.93
CA ALA A 171 10.76 -13.39 -2.94
C ALA A 171 11.21 -14.85 -3.19
N PHE A 172 11.48 -15.22 -4.45
CA PHE A 172 11.85 -16.58 -4.83
C PHE A 172 13.27 -16.66 -5.39
N ARG A 173 13.92 -17.81 -5.21
CA ARG A 173 15.21 -18.16 -5.81
C ARG A 173 15.10 -19.57 -6.38
N ARG A 174 15.27 -19.70 -7.70
CA ARG A 174 15.20 -21.00 -8.41
C ARG A 174 13.91 -21.78 -8.06
N GLY A 175 12.76 -21.10 -8.12
CA GLY A 175 11.44 -21.68 -7.82
C GLY A 175 11.15 -21.93 -6.34
N ARG A 176 12.10 -21.67 -5.42
CA ARG A 176 11.90 -21.85 -3.97
C ARG A 176 11.77 -20.51 -3.28
N GLY A 177 10.76 -20.36 -2.43
CA GLY A 177 10.59 -19.15 -1.63
C GLY A 177 11.73 -18.96 -0.64
N ARG A 178 12.18 -17.71 -0.51
CA ARG A 178 13.28 -17.33 0.38
C ARG A 178 12.92 -17.53 1.85
N GLN A 179 13.95 -17.78 2.64
CA GLN A 179 13.87 -17.66 4.11
C GLN A 179 13.82 -16.19 4.47
N VAL A 180 12.93 -15.84 5.39
CA VAL A 180 12.69 -14.47 5.82
C VAL A 180 12.58 -14.39 7.33
N THR A 181 12.91 -13.22 7.87
CA THR A 181 12.56 -12.82 9.22
C THR A 181 11.43 -11.80 9.14
N LEU A 182 10.31 -12.12 9.76
CA LEU A 182 9.22 -11.19 9.99
C LEU A 182 9.55 -10.36 11.22
N VAL A 183 9.51 -9.04 11.11
CA VAL A 183 9.77 -8.12 12.23
C VAL A 183 8.53 -7.25 12.39
N ASN A 184 7.87 -7.30 13.56
CA ASN A 184 6.79 -6.35 13.82
C ASN A 184 7.35 -4.95 14.08
N ASP A 185 6.49 -3.95 13.96
CA ASP A 185 6.80 -2.61 14.40
C ASP A 185 5.99 -2.31 15.66
N PRO A 186 6.61 -1.98 16.80
CA PRO A 186 5.90 -1.65 18.03
C PRO A 186 5.06 -0.36 17.97
N SER A 187 5.22 0.47 16.92
CA SER A 187 4.38 1.65 16.67
C SER A 187 3.12 1.33 15.86
N GLN A 188 2.99 0.09 15.40
CA GLN A 188 1.93 -0.37 14.51
C GLN A 188 1.16 -1.51 15.17
N ASP A 189 -0.09 -1.69 14.74
CA ASP A 189 -0.88 -2.84 15.13
C ASP A 189 -0.20 -4.15 14.66
N ALA A 190 -0.44 -5.24 15.39
CA ALA A 190 0.07 -6.55 15.02
C ALA A 190 -0.63 -7.13 13.76
N THR A 191 -1.87 -6.71 13.52
CA THR A 191 -2.73 -7.19 12.43
C THR A 191 -3.59 -6.07 11.88
N ASP A 192 -3.94 -6.14 10.59
CA ASP A 192 -4.92 -5.21 10.01
C ASP A 192 -6.38 -5.67 10.22
N ARG A 193 -7.33 -4.84 9.77
CA ARG A 193 -8.78 -5.12 9.80
C ARG A 193 -9.22 -6.39 9.07
N TYR A 194 -8.37 -6.97 8.21
CA TYR A 194 -8.63 -8.20 7.47
C TYR A 194 -7.96 -9.42 8.12
N GLY A 195 -7.37 -9.26 9.30
CA GLY A 195 -6.67 -10.32 10.02
C GLY A 195 -5.31 -10.70 9.42
N ARG A 196 -4.75 -9.90 8.51
CA ARG A 196 -3.38 -10.13 8.00
C ARG A 196 -2.39 -9.65 9.04
N THR A 197 -1.30 -10.39 9.24
CA THR A 197 -0.19 -9.95 10.10
C THR A 197 0.52 -8.77 9.46
N LEU A 198 0.75 -7.71 10.23
CA LEU A 198 1.57 -6.57 9.82
C LEU A 198 3.03 -6.84 10.21
N ALA A 199 3.94 -6.81 9.24
CA ALA A 199 5.36 -6.97 9.50
C ALA A 199 6.24 -6.39 8.38
N TYR A 200 7.47 -6.02 8.76
CA TYR A 200 8.57 -5.97 7.81
C TYR A 200 9.01 -7.38 7.44
N VAL A 201 9.43 -7.57 6.18
CA VAL A 201 9.89 -8.87 5.67
C VAL A 201 11.34 -8.75 5.22
N ASP A 202 12.25 -9.19 6.09
CA ASP A 202 13.69 -9.19 5.80
C ASP A 202 14.10 -10.54 5.22
N ALA A 203 14.38 -10.59 3.92
CA ALA A 203 14.80 -11.81 3.24
C ALA A 203 16.30 -12.07 3.37
N SER A 204 16.66 -13.32 3.67
CA SER A 204 18.05 -13.76 3.72
C SER A 204 18.75 -13.46 2.38
N GLU A 205 19.96 -12.90 2.45
CA GLU A 205 20.81 -12.45 1.32
C GLU A 205 20.27 -11.25 0.50
N LYS A 206 19.05 -10.75 0.78
CA LYS A 206 18.44 -9.63 0.02
C LYS A 206 18.14 -8.41 0.89
N GLY A 207 17.94 -8.62 2.19
CA GLY A 207 17.44 -7.61 3.10
C GLY A 207 15.94 -7.40 2.93
N ASP A 208 15.48 -6.22 3.32
CA ASP A 208 14.06 -5.85 3.35
C ASP A 208 13.42 -5.76 1.96
N LEU A 209 12.38 -6.56 1.78
CA LEU A 209 11.63 -6.62 0.53
C LEU A 209 10.87 -5.32 0.24
N SER A 210 10.30 -4.65 1.25
CA SER A 210 9.60 -3.37 1.05
C SER A 210 10.55 -2.29 0.53
N ARG A 211 11.75 -2.19 1.10
CA ARG A 211 12.79 -1.26 0.60
C ARG A 211 13.24 -1.61 -0.82
N LEU A 212 13.25 -2.89 -1.20
CA LEU A 212 13.56 -3.29 -2.58
C LEU A 212 12.44 -2.88 -3.55
N MET A 213 11.17 -3.02 -3.16
CA MET A 213 10.02 -2.54 -3.96
C MET A 213 10.09 -1.03 -4.20
N LEU A 214 10.32 -0.26 -3.13
CA LEU A 214 10.42 1.20 -3.20
C LEU A 214 11.59 1.64 -4.10
N ARG A 215 12.78 1.08 -3.92
CA ARG A 215 13.96 1.42 -4.75
C ARG A 215 13.78 1.07 -6.23
N ALA A 216 12.94 0.09 -6.54
CA ALA A 216 12.63 -0.29 -7.91
C ALA A 216 11.48 0.54 -8.51
N GLY A 217 10.84 1.41 -7.73
CA GLY A 217 9.71 2.22 -8.16
C GLY A 217 8.42 1.42 -8.35
N TRP A 218 8.27 0.27 -7.68
CA TRP A 218 7.08 -0.58 -7.78
C TRP A 218 6.17 -0.49 -6.55
N ALA A 219 6.45 0.45 -5.65
CA ALA A 219 5.62 0.76 -4.50
C ALA A 219 5.76 2.25 -4.14
N SER A 220 4.73 2.81 -3.52
CA SER A 220 4.74 4.10 -2.83
C SER A 220 4.94 3.89 -1.32
N VAL A 221 5.36 4.93 -0.60
CA VAL A 221 5.42 4.90 0.87
C VAL A 221 4.01 5.07 1.41
N TYR A 222 3.61 4.22 2.35
CA TYR A 222 2.28 4.24 2.94
C TYR A 222 2.35 4.32 4.47
N VAL A 223 1.91 5.45 5.03
CA VAL A 223 1.80 5.66 6.47
C VAL A 223 0.32 5.57 6.86
N TYR A 224 0.01 4.64 7.76
CA TYR A 224 -1.34 4.49 8.29
C TYR A 224 -1.37 4.90 9.76
N ALA A 225 -2.12 5.96 10.07
CA ALA A 225 -2.30 6.56 11.40
C ALA A 225 -1.01 7.10 12.05
N ASN A 226 -0.01 6.25 12.30
CA ASN A 226 1.24 6.61 12.96
C ASN A 226 2.46 6.30 12.08
N PRO A 227 3.53 7.12 12.15
CA PRO A 227 4.82 6.80 11.53
C PRO A 227 5.35 5.43 12.00
N PHE A 228 5.95 4.68 11.08
CA PHE A 228 6.58 3.40 11.37
C PHE A 228 8.11 3.53 11.46
N GLY A 229 8.77 2.65 12.19
CA GLY A 229 10.18 2.75 12.55
C GLY A 229 11.18 2.71 11.37
N ARG A 230 10.73 2.38 10.15
CA ARG A 230 11.55 2.39 8.92
C ARG A 230 11.24 3.54 7.96
N LEU A 231 10.41 4.51 8.35
CA LEU A 231 9.85 5.55 7.47
C LEU A 231 10.91 6.33 6.69
N ALA A 232 11.86 6.99 7.36
CA ALA A 232 12.88 7.82 6.71
C ALA A 232 13.69 7.05 5.63
N ARG A 233 13.96 5.77 5.89
CA ARG A 233 14.64 4.86 4.96
C ARG A 233 13.77 4.52 3.75
N TYR A 234 12.46 4.43 3.93
CA TYR A 234 11.50 4.13 2.88
C TYR A 234 11.29 5.35 1.99
N GLU A 235 11.14 6.54 2.58
CA GLU A 235 11.08 7.82 1.87
C GLU A 235 12.34 8.05 1.02
N SER A 236 13.53 7.84 1.60
CA SER A 236 14.79 7.94 0.84
C SER A 236 14.84 6.96 -0.34
N ALA A 237 14.34 5.73 -0.17
CA ALA A 237 14.28 4.74 -1.25
C ALA A 237 13.30 5.14 -2.37
N ALA A 238 12.13 5.66 -2.00
CA ALA A 238 11.11 6.13 -2.95
C ALA A 238 11.60 7.37 -3.72
N GLY A 239 12.16 8.36 -3.02
CA GLY A 239 12.71 9.56 -3.65
C GLY A 239 13.84 9.25 -4.64
N GLN A 240 14.70 8.29 -4.32
CA GLN A 240 15.72 7.81 -5.27
C GLN A 240 15.15 7.08 -6.49
N ALA A 241 13.98 6.45 -6.38
CA ALA A 241 13.31 5.80 -7.49
C ALA A 241 12.61 6.83 -8.39
N ALA A 242 11.95 7.82 -7.79
CA ALA A 242 11.35 8.95 -8.49
C ALA A 242 12.40 9.74 -9.29
N ALA A 243 13.51 10.12 -8.65
CA ALA A 243 14.59 10.87 -9.29
C ALA A 243 15.23 10.14 -10.49
N ARG A 244 15.17 8.81 -10.50
CA ARG A 244 15.70 7.98 -11.59
C ARG A 244 14.63 7.52 -12.58
N ARG A 245 13.38 8.01 -12.45
CA ARG A 245 12.22 7.55 -13.24
C ARG A 245 12.19 6.01 -13.29
N ALA A 246 12.18 5.37 -12.11
CA ALA A 246 12.15 3.91 -12.02
C ALA A 246 10.72 3.40 -11.87
N GLY A 247 10.40 2.27 -12.51
CA GLY A 247 9.13 1.58 -12.30
C GLY A 247 7.90 2.42 -12.69
N ALA A 248 6.92 2.53 -11.80
CA ALA A 248 5.71 3.31 -12.00
C ALA A 248 5.98 4.82 -12.10
N TRP A 249 7.09 5.32 -11.54
CA TRP A 249 7.50 6.73 -11.71
C TRP A 249 7.73 7.11 -13.16
N ASP A 250 8.11 6.15 -14.01
CA ASP A 250 8.25 6.36 -15.45
C ASP A 250 7.04 5.87 -16.22
N ARG A 251 6.63 4.63 -15.94
CA ARG A 251 5.59 3.93 -16.69
C ARG A 251 4.19 4.52 -16.49
N CYS A 252 3.95 5.10 -15.32
CA CYS A 252 2.65 5.56 -14.88
C CYS A 252 2.71 7.02 -14.44
N ASP A 253 3.76 7.75 -14.83
CA ASP A 253 4.00 9.14 -14.44
C ASP A 253 4.04 9.40 -12.92
N GLY A 254 4.32 8.35 -12.13
CA GLY A 254 4.30 8.42 -10.67
C GLY A 254 2.92 8.26 -10.05
N ASP A 255 1.87 8.07 -10.85
CA ASP A 255 0.55 7.70 -10.37
C ASP A 255 0.46 6.18 -10.22
N PHE A 256 0.47 5.71 -8.97
CA PHE A 256 0.40 4.29 -8.62
C PHE A 256 -1.04 3.74 -8.63
N HIS A 257 -2.06 4.59 -8.76
CA HIS A 257 -3.47 4.19 -8.76
C HIS A 257 -4.19 4.45 -10.08
N ARG A 258 -3.48 5.04 -11.05
CA ARG A 258 -3.93 5.15 -12.44
C ARG A 258 -4.40 3.79 -12.96
N PRO A 259 -5.59 3.68 -13.57
CA PRO A 259 -6.01 2.47 -14.27
C PRO A 259 -5.03 2.10 -15.40
N ALA A 260 -4.76 0.80 -15.59
CA ALA A 260 -3.86 0.28 -16.63
C ALA A 260 -4.44 0.35 -18.05
#